data_AF-K1TGJ7-F1
#
_entry.id   AF-K1TGJ7-F1
#
_cell.length_a   1.000
_cell.length_b   1.000
_cell.length_c   1.000
_cell.angle_alpha   90.00
_cell.angle_beta   90.00
_cell.angle_gamma   90.00
#
_symmetry.space_group_name_H-M   'P 1'
#
loop_
_entity.id
_entity.type
_entity.pdbx_description
1 polymer ?
#
loop_
_entity_poly.entity_id
_entity_poly.type
_entity_poly.pdbx_seq_one_letter_code
_entity_poly.pdbx_strand_id
1 'polypeptide(L)'
;YPGFPTDSQSPIAVALALAKGTSILQETIFENRFRYVSELNRFGTDIEIKDNIAVINGVDKLHPANVHATDLRGGAALVVAALCADGESNIYCIEHIDRGYENLEKALSSIGANIKRSKNEGTTEKETGETKSIQKKQTEF
;
A
#
# COMPACT_ATOMS: atom_id res chain seq x y z
N TYR A 1 -16.75 -18.67 -1.78
CA TYR A 1 -16.04 -19.67 -0.94
C TYR A 1 -16.38 -21.06 -1.49
N PRO A 2 -15.47 -22.06 -1.58
CA PRO A 2 -14.17 -22.25 -0.89
C PRO A 2 -12.90 -21.88 -1.67
N GLY A 3 -13.02 -21.21 -2.82
CA GLY A 3 -11.85 -20.75 -3.60
C GLY A 3 -11.05 -19.63 -2.94
N PHE A 4 -10.05 -19.14 -3.67
CA PHE A 4 -9.16 -18.06 -3.21
C PHE A 4 -9.96 -16.81 -2.77
N PRO A 5 -9.74 -16.28 -1.56
CA PRO A 5 -10.50 -15.15 -1.06
C PRO A 5 -10.00 -13.82 -1.67
N THR A 6 -10.91 -13.05 -2.28
CA THR A 6 -10.62 -11.70 -2.80
C THR A 6 -10.08 -10.72 -1.75
N ASP A 7 -10.30 -10.99 -0.46
CA ASP A 7 -9.70 -10.21 0.65
C ASP A 7 -8.19 -10.41 0.81
N SER A 8 -7.65 -11.55 0.38
CA SER A 8 -6.22 -11.84 0.42
C SER A 8 -5.50 -11.49 -0.89
N GLN A 9 -6.25 -11.03 -1.89
CA GLN A 9 -5.75 -10.65 -3.21
C GLN A 9 -4.62 -9.61 -3.12
N SER A 10 -4.88 -8.47 -2.47
CA SER A 10 -3.95 -7.33 -2.47
C SER A 10 -2.62 -7.65 -1.77
N PRO A 11 -2.58 -8.25 -0.56
CA PRO A 11 -1.30 -8.62 0.05
C PRO A 11 -0.54 -9.68 -0.75
N ILE A 12 -1.24 -10.63 -1.40
CA ILE A 12 -0.59 -11.63 -2.26
C ILE A 12 0.04 -10.98 -3.50
N ALA A 13 -0.55 -9.93 -4.06
CA ALA A 13 0.04 -9.21 -5.18
C ALA A 13 1.46 -8.69 -4.88
N VAL A 14 1.74 -8.29 -3.64
CA VAL A 14 3.09 -7.87 -3.21
C VAL A 14 4.07 -9.04 -3.25
N ALA A 15 3.66 -10.21 -2.75
CA ALA A 15 4.48 -11.41 -2.81
C ALA A 15 4.76 -11.84 -4.26
N LEU A 16 3.75 -11.76 -5.13
CA LEU A 16 3.89 -12.06 -6.56
C LEU A 16 4.81 -11.05 -7.27
N ALA A 17 4.78 -9.77 -6.87
CA ALA A 17 5.67 -8.75 -7.43
C ALA A 17 7.15 -8.98 -7.10
N LEU A 18 7.47 -9.78 -6.07
CA LEU A 18 8.83 -10.20 -5.73
C LEU A 18 9.14 -11.65 -6.15
N ALA A 19 8.17 -12.38 -6.69
CA ALA A 19 8.34 -13.75 -7.13
C ALA A 19 9.04 -13.80 -8.50
N LYS A 20 9.87 -14.81 -8.76
CA LYS A 20 10.53 -14.94 -10.07
C LYS A 20 9.53 -15.35 -11.16
N GLY A 21 9.42 -14.53 -12.20
CA GLY A 21 8.60 -14.80 -13.38
C GLY A 21 7.36 -13.91 -13.47
N THR A 22 6.41 -14.30 -14.32
CA THR A 22 5.16 -13.57 -14.53
C THR A 22 4.01 -14.31 -13.85
N SER A 23 3.21 -13.58 -13.09
CA SER A 23 1.99 -14.05 -12.44
C SER A 23 0.77 -13.35 -13.03
N ILE A 24 -0.36 -14.05 -13.03
CA ILE A 24 -1.64 -13.49 -13.46
C ILE A 24 -2.60 -13.59 -12.28
N LEU A 25 -3.21 -12.46 -11.92
CA LEU A 25 -4.24 -12.41 -10.91
C LEU A 25 -5.54 -11.94 -11.56
N GLN A 26 -6.58 -12.77 -11.50
CA GLN A 26 -7.91 -12.44 -12.00
C GLN A 26 -8.87 -12.20 -10.84
N GLU A 27 -9.52 -11.04 -10.83
CA GLU A 27 -10.57 -10.70 -9.88
C GLU A 27 -11.94 -11.00 -10.48
N THR A 28 -12.80 -11.70 -9.74
CA THR A 28 -14.13 -12.13 -10.23
C THR A 28 -15.28 -11.72 -9.33
N ILE A 29 -14.99 -11.06 -8.21
CA ILE A 29 -15.95 -10.66 -7.18
C ILE A 29 -16.18 -9.15 -7.18
N PHE A 30 -15.12 -8.35 -7.37
CA PHE A 30 -15.21 -6.88 -7.31
C PHE A 30 -14.53 -6.19 -8.50
N GLU A 31 -15.30 -5.43 -9.29
CA GLU A 31 -14.83 -4.77 -10.53
C GLU A 31 -13.71 -3.72 -10.33
N ASN A 32 -13.51 -3.24 -9.10
CA ASN A 32 -12.57 -2.16 -8.80
C ASN A 32 -11.57 -2.53 -7.71
N ARG A 33 -11.15 -3.80 -7.65
CA ARG A 33 -10.31 -4.31 -6.56
C ARG A 33 -8.84 -3.90 -6.67
N PHE A 34 -8.37 -3.52 -7.86
CA PHE A 34 -6.96 -3.20 -8.12
C PHE A 34 -6.58 -1.72 -7.85
N ARG A 35 -7.39 -0.94 -7.14
CA ARG A 35 -7.11 0.50 -6.90
C ARG A 35 -5.77 0.77 -6.23
N TYR A 36 -5.28 -0.16 -5.40
CA TYR A 36 -4.00 -0.04 -4.72
C TYR A 36 -2.79 -0.20 -5.64
N VAL A 37 -2.97 -0.73 -6.86
CA VAL A 37 -1.86 -1.09 -7.76
C VAL A 37 -1.09 0.14 -8.22
N SER A 38 -1.76 1.27 -8.43
CA SER A 38 -1.06 2.51 -8.79
C SER A 38 -0.10 2.98 -7.69
N GLU A 39 -0.48 2.83 -6.42
CA GLU A 39 0.38 3.17 -5.28
C GLU A 39 1.46 2.10 -5.07
N LEU A 40 1.13 0.82 -5.30
CA LEU A 40 2.11 -0.27 -5.23
C LEU A 40 3.21 -0.14 -6.32
N ASN A 41 2.86 0.32 -7.52
CA ASN A 41 3.82 0.60 -8.59
C ASN A 41 4.82 1.72 -8.21
N ARG A 42 4.49 2.58 -7.23
CA ARG A 42 5.44 3.60 -6.73
C ARG A 42 6.61 3.00 -5.98
N PHE A 43 6.49 1.76 -5.49
CA PHE A 43 7.60 0.97 -4.94
C PHE A 43 8.48 0.34 -6.04
N GLY A 44 8.19 0.59 -7.31
CA GLY A 44 8.92 0.01 -8.45
C GLY A 44 8.44 -1.40 -8.84
N THR A 45 7.22 -1.79 -8.45
CA THR A 45 6.61 -3.02 -8.96
C THR A 45 6.23 -2.88 -10.44
N ASP A 46 6.26 -3.99 -11.17
CA ASP A 46 5.82 -4.08 -12.57
C ASP A 46 4.47 -4.80 -12.62
N ILE A 47 3.39 -4.03 -12.49
CA ILE A 47 2.02 -4.52 -12.52
C ILE A 47 1.19 -3.72 -13.52
N GLU A 48 0.63 -4.42 -14.49
CA GLU A 48 -0.31 -3.88 -15.46
C GLU A 48 -1.71 -4.42 -15.23
N ILE A 49 -2.71 -3.53 -15.24
CA ILE A 49 -4.12 -3.90 -15.10
C ILE A 49 -4.80 -3.83 -16.46
N LYS A 50 -5.48 -4.91 -16.83
CA LYS A 50 -6.38 -4.98 -17.97
C LYS A 50 -7.71 -5.54 -17.50
N ASP A 51 -8.72 -4.68 -17.45
CA ASP A 51 -10.05 -4.99 -16.92
C ASP A 51 -9.96 -5.56 -15.49
N ASN A 52 -10.31 -6.83 -15.32
CA ASN A 52 -10.27 -7.54 -14.06
C ASN A 52 -9.05 -8.46 -13.91
N ILE A 53 -8.02 -8.26 -14.73
CA ILE A 53 -6.78 -9.04 -14.71
C ILE A 53 -5.61 -8.11 -14.37
N ALA A 54 -4.79 -8.53 -13.40
CA ALA A 54 -3.48 -7.98 -13.15
C ALA A 54 -2.41 -8.93 -13.68
N VAL A 55 -1.53 -8.43 -14.55
CA VAL A 55 -0.30 -9.10 -14.96
C VAL A 55 0.82 -8.53 -14.11
N ILE A 56 1.49 -9.41 -13.36
CA ILE A 56 2.52 -9.03 -12.39
C ILE A 56 3.83 -9.67 -12.83
N ASN A 57 4.80 -8.86 -13.23
CA ASN A 57 6.15 -9.32 -13.48
C ASN A 57 6.98 -9.14 -12.21
N GLY A 58 7.64 -10.22 -11.79
CA GLY A 58 8.55 -10.20 -10.67
C GLY A 58 9.69 -9.21 -10.84
N VAL A 59 9.94 -8.40 -9.82
CA VAL A 59 11.10 -7.50 -9.72
C VAL A 59 12.05 -7.97 -8.62
N ASP A 60 13.33 -7.63 -8.76
CA ASP A 60 14.37 -8.09 -7.83
C ASP A 60 14.26 -7.46 -6.43
N LYS A 61 13.75 -6.23 -6.36
CA LYS A 61 13.60 -5.47 -5.11
C LYS A 61 12.55 -4.38 -5.22
N LEU A 62 12.06 -3.95 -4.06
CA LEU A 62 11.20 -2.77 -3.93
C LEU A 62 12.02 -1.57 -3.46
N HIS A 63 11.57 -0.38 -3.87
CA HIS A 63 12.15 0.90 -3.51
C HIS A 63 11.22 1.67 -2.57
N PRO A 64 11.76 2.46 -1.62
CA PRO A 64 10.95 3.20 -0.69
C PRO A 64 10.08 4.25 -1.41
N ALA A 65 8.87 4.46 -0.91
CA ALA A 65 7.90 5.38 -1.52
C ALA A 65 6.98 6.04 -0.49
N ASN A 66 6.44 7.20 -0.86
CA ASN A 66 5.44 7.94 -0.10
C ASN A 66 4.05 7.68 -0.69
N VAL A 67 3.23 6.82 -0.10
CA VAL A 67 2.04 6.25 -0.73
C VAL A 67 0.75 6.46 0.06
N HIS A 68 -0.40 6.45 -0.61
CA HIS A 68 -1.70 6.67 0.03
C HIS A 68 -2.53 5.38 0.06
N ALA A 69 -3.00 4.96 1.23
CA ALA A 69 -3.93 3.85 1.32
C ALA A 69 -5.28 4.21 0.66
N THR A 70 -5.69 3.43 -0.35
CA THR A 70 -6.93 3.66 -1.11
C THR A 70 -8.14 2.94 -0.52
N ASP A 71 -7.89 1.85 0.20
CA ASP A 71 -8.88 0.99 0.82
C ASP A 71 -8.23 0.11 1.90
N LEU A 72 -9.02 -0.70 2.59
CA LEU A 72 -8.57 -1.51 3.72
C LEU A 72 -7.50 -2.54 3.32
N ARG A 73 -7.75 -3.36 2.29
CA ARG A 73 -6.88 -4.49 1.94
C ARG A 73 -5.70 -4.02 1.09
N GLY A 74 -5.94 -3.05 0.21
CA GLY A 74 -4.92 -2.31 -0.51
C GLY A 74 -3.95 -1.60 0.43
N GLY A 75 -4.44 -0.90 1.45
CA GLY A 75 -3.60 -0.25 2.45
C GLY A 75 -2.70 -1.25 3.21
N ALA A 76 -3.24 -2.40 3.58
CA ALA A 76 -2.43 -3.47 4.17
C ALA A 76 -1.35 -4.01 3.21
N ALA A 77 -1.66 -4.10 1.91
CA ALA A 77 -0.66 -4.47 0.90
C ALA A 77 0.47 -3.42 0.81
N LEU A 78 0.16 -2.12 0.89
CA LEU A 78 1.18 -1.06 0.90
C LEU A 78 2.09 -1.16 2.14
N VAL A 79 1.54 -1.52 3.31
CA VAL A 79 2.35 -1.77 4.52
C VAL A 79 3.32 -2.92 4.28
N VAL A 80 2.87 -4.03 3.69
CA VAL A 80 3.75 -5.16 3.36
C VAL A 80 4.83 -4.74 2.37
N ALA A 81 4.47 -3.99 1.32
CA ALA A 81 5.43 -3.49 0.33
C ALA A 81 6.49 -2.58 0.96
N ALA A 82 6.09 -1.67 1.86
CA ALA A 82 6.99 -0.80 2.59
C ALA A 82 7.98 -1.58 3.48
N LEU A 83 7.52 -2.64 4.14
CA LEU A 83 8.40 -3.51 4.94
C LEU A 83 9.39 -4.32 4.11
N CYS A 84 9.10 -4.54 2.82
CA CYS A 84 9.99 -5.20 1.87
C CYS A 84 10.93 -4.23 1.13
N ALA A 85 10.69 -2.92 1.21
CA ALA A 85 11.47 -1.92 0.50
C ALA A 85 12.79 -1.60 1.21
N ASP A 86 13.84 -1.32 0.42
CA ASP A 86 15.14 -0.92 0.95
C ASP A 86 15.18 0.59 1.25
N GLY A 87 14.64 0.98 2.42
CA GLY A 87 14.64 2.34 2.93
C GLY A 87 13.43 2.69 3.78
N GLU A 88 13.17 3.99 3.97
CA GLU A 88 12.02 4.49 4.73
C GLU A 88 10.89 4.88 3.76
N SER A 89 9.70 4.34 3.98
CA SER A 89 8.49 4.63 3.22
C SER A 89 7.45 5.23 4.14
N ASN A 90 6.69 6.20 3.65
CA ASN A 90 5.60 6.80 4.42
C ASN A 90 4.25 6.39 3.83
N ILE A 91 3.32 5.97 4.68
CA ILE A 91 1.97 5.57 4.25
C ILE A 91 0.95 6.51 4.84
N TYR A 92 0.19 7.18 3.98
CA TYR A 92 -0.85 8.14 4.33
C TYR A 92 -2.26 7.53 4.21
N CYS A 93 -3.27 8.24 4.72
CA CYS A 93 -4.68 7.82 4.72
C CYS A 93 -4.93 6.51 5.50
N ILE A 94 -4.20 6.30 6.60
CA ILE A 94 -4.21 5.04 7.35
C ILE A 94 -5.56 4.75 8.03
N GLU A 95 -6.49 5.70 8.07
CA GLU A 95 -7.88 5.47 8.48
C GLU A 95 -8.56 4.36 7.65
N HIS A 96 -8.11 4.12 6.42
CA HIS A 96 -8.57 2.98 5.63
C HIS A 96 -8.15 1.64 6.23
N ILE A 97 -6.92 1.57 6.76
CA ILE A 97 -6.33 0.37 7.35
C ILE A 97 -6.96 0.10 8.73
N ASP A 98 -7.16 1.16 9.51
CA ASP A 98 -7.72 1.10 10.86
C ASP A 98 -9.13 0.51 10.93
N ARG A 99 -9.87 0.54 9.82
CA ARG A 99 -11.20 -0.06 9.72
C ARG A 99 -11.22 -1.58 9.86
N GLY A 100 -10.08 -2.26 9.72
CA GLY A 100 -10.03 -3.72 9.76
C GLY A 100 -8.76 -4.32 10.34
N TYR A 101 -7.78 -3.51 10.72
CA TYR A 101 -6.60 -3.96 11.46
C TYR A 101 -6.44 -3.12 12.72
N GLU A 102 -6.55 -3.77 13.87
CA GLU A 102 -6.40 -3.12 15.17
C GLU A 102 -4.91 -3.00 15.54
N ASN A 103 -4.46 -1.78 15.84
CA ASN A 103 -3.07 -1.49 16.26
C ASN A 103 -2.02 -2.21 15.38
N LEU A 104 -2.19 -2.14 14.05
CA LEU A 104 -1.38 -2.92 13.10
C LEU A 104 0.13 -2.71 13.30
N GLU A 105 0.54 -1.47 13.58
CA GLU A 105 1.93 -1.13 13.87
C GLU A 105 2.46 -1.88 15.09
N LYS A 106 1.67 -2.03 16.16
CA LYS A 106 2.10 -2.77 17.35
C LYS A 106 2.18 -4.26 17.07
N ALA A 107 1.22 -4.80 16.34
CA ALA A 107 1.20 -6.21 15.97
C ALA A 107 2.43 -6.56 15.12
N LEU A 108 2.74 -5.75 14.11
CA LEU A 108 3.90 -5.96 13.25
C LEU A 108 5.23 -5.69 13.98
N SER A 109 5.31 -4.63 14.81
CA SER A 109 6.51 -4.38 15.61
C SER A 109 6.78 -5.50 16.63
N SER A 110 5.73 -6.16 17.14
CA SER A 110 5.89 -7.30 18.06
C SER A 110 6.53 -8.53 17.41
N ILE A 111 6.52 -8.62 16.08
CA ILE A 111 7.21 -9.65 15.29
C ILE A 111 8.48 -9.13 14.60
N GLY A 112 8.96 -7.95 14.97
CA GLY A 112 10.25 -7.40 14.54
C GLY A 112 10.21 -6.43 13.35
N ALA A 113 9.02 -6.00 12.91
CA ALA A 113 8.93 -4.96 11.90
C ALA A 113 9.39 -3.60 12.45
N ASN A 114 10.16 -2.84 11.66
CA ASN A 114 10.49 -1.45 11.98
C ASN A 114 9.39 -0.53 11.44
N ILE A 115 8.31 -0.38 12.21
CA ILE A 115 7.15 0.45 11.87
C ILE A 115 6.74 1.29 13.07
N LYS A 116 6.36 2.55 12.82
CA LYS A 116 5.89 3.49 13.83
C LYS A 116 4.69 4.24 13.26
N ARG A 117 3.75 4.63 14.10
CA ARG A 117 2.70 5.58 13.70
C ARG A 117 3.17 6.98 14.06
N SER A 118 3.12 7.90 13.12
CA SER A 118 3.44 9.31 13.35
C SER A 118 2.21 10.19 13.07
N LYS A 119 2.13 11.31 13.79
CA LYS A 119 1.17 12.37 13.47
C LYS A 119 1.93 13.42 12.69
N ASN A 120 1.48 13.74 11.49
CA ASN A 120 2.09 14.82 10.74
C ASN A 120 1.44 16.16 11.11
N GLU A 121 2.24 17.10 11.60
CA GLU A 121 1.95 18.53 11.60
C GLU A 121 2.51 19.10 10.29
N GLY A 122 1.87 18.79 9.15
CA GLY A 122 2.38 19.22 7.85
C GLY A 122 2.24 20.73 7.64
N THR A 123 3.33 21.49 7.73
CA THR A 123 3.51 22.73 6.97
C THR A 123 3.69 22.38 5.51
N THR A 124 2.67 22.61 4.69
CA THR A 124 2.83 22.63 3.23
C THR A 124 3.60 23.89 2.84
N GLU A 125 4.85 23.77 2.41
CA GLU A 125 5.48 24.79 1.58
C GLU A 125 4.75 24.78 0.22
N LYS A 126 3.82 25.72 0.06
CA LYS A 126 3.34 26.10 -1.28
C LYS A 126 4.36 27.06 -1.86
N GLU A 127 5.04 26.65 -2.93
CA GLU A 127 5.56 27.59 -3.93
C GLU A 127 4.38 28.32 -4.57
N THR A 128 3.96 29.40 -3.92
CA THR A 128 3.27 30.58 -4.46
C THR A 128 2.73 31.33 -3.25
N GLY A 129 3.17 32.58 -3.10
CA GLY A 129 2.84 33.42 -1.96
C GLY A 129 1.33 33.59 -1.80
N GLU A 130 0.77 32.87 -0.84
CA GLU A 130 -0.37 33.26 0.00
C GLU A 130 -0.65 32.12 0.99
N THR A 131 -0.29 32.35 2.26
CA THR A 131 -0.48 31.41 3.36
C THR A 131 -1.97 31.33 3.72
N LYS A 132 -2.65 30.24 3.34
CA LYS A 132 -3.89 29.80 4.00
C LYS A 132 -3.63 28.49 4.71
N SER A 133 -3.56 28.58 6.03
CA SER A 133 -3.52 27.45 6.96
C SER A 133 -4.79 26.61 6.82
N ILE A 134 -4.66 25.40 6.25
CA ILE A 134 -5.69 24.36 6.31
C ILE A 134 -5.08 23.19 7.09
N GLN A 135 -5.50 23.01 8.34
CA GLN A 135 -5.20 21.81 9.12
C GLN A 135 -5.99 20.64 8.53
N LYS A 136 -5.33 19.77 7.76
CA LYS A 136 -5.79 18.38 7.58
C LYS A 136 -4.93 17.51 8.49
N LYS A 137 -5.54 16.94 9.52
CA LYS A 137 -4.94 15.90 10.36
C LYS A 137 -4.86 14.63 9.51
N GLN A 138 -3.68 14.32 8.98
CA GLN A 138 -3.42 13.04 8.33
C GLN A 138 -2.51 12.23 9.25
N THR A 139 -2.89 10.97 9.50
CA THR A 139 -2.11 10.05 10.35
C THR A 139 -1.32 9.14 9.43
N GLU A 140 -0.07 8.82 9.80
CA GLU A 140 0.90 8.17 8.91
C GLU A 140 1.60 6.98 9.58
N PHE A 141 2.08 6.04 8.75
CA PHE A 141 3.09 5.05 9.12
C PHE A 141 4.46 5.45 8.57
#